data_AF-A0A5N6E7I9-F1
#
_entry.id   AF-A0A5N6E7I9-F1
#
_cell.length_a   1.000
_cell.length_b   1.000
_cell.length_c   1.000
_cell.angle_alpha   90.00
_cell.angle_beta   90.00
_cell.angle_gamma   90.00
#
_symmetry.space_group_name_H-M   'P 1'
#
loop_
_entity.id
_entity.type
_entity.pdbx_description
1 polymer ?
#
loop_
_entity_poly.entity_id
_entity_poly.type
_entity_poly.pdbx_seq_one_letter_code
_entity_poly.pdbx_strand_id
1 'polypeptide(L)'
;MLFPSLRNVGLLVLGTLIAVSPTLGIPYDVSEPLEPLGPLKVTLDYGLATTWPQPQDVHINSVQRNWQYSSHIVFAGRVGDSDESNPPISDGQLWQIARDAVDEMINDRLQYGTNVLAQPRAMTILAWGNEIILASSMKGAGSFSYDFLGGDTPVGRSLQQCQIVWRDTIVPGQDPTNVHNNRGNCAEPMAAHLYYKNHGINLQDQKARIGTWVLGRSKNWAQTDPCETNSQDTWGCNLFTANQGLKVLDRKTPVEPYTLASLAGGPTIQDQIQLCGGQPRVFVG
;
A
#
# COMPACT_ATOMS: atom_id res chain seq x y z
N MET A 1 34.79 0.03 -67.29
CA MET A 1 34.63 -0.94 -66.18
C MET A 1 35.74 -0.68 -65.19
N LEU A 2 35.40 -0.37 -63.93
CA LEU A 2 36.20 -0.53 -62.71
C LEU A 2 35.41 0.17 -61.59
N PHE A 3 34.61 -0.59 -60.85
CA PHE A 3 33.97 -0.14 -59.61
C PHE A 3 34.98 -0.31 -58.46
N PRO A 4 35.20 0.71 -57.60
CA PRO A 4 35.92 0.50 -56.36
C PRO A 4 35.02 -0.15 -55.31
N SER A 5 35.55 -1.24 -54.76
CA SER A 5 35.20 -1.97 -53.55
C SER A 5 34.51 -1.16 -52.44
N LEU A 6 33.22 -1.48 -52.19
CA LEU A 6 32.51 -1.20 -50.94
C LEU A 6 32.95 -2.18 -49.83
N ARG A 7 34.17 -2.00 -49.33
CA ARG A 7 34.61 -2.57 -48.05
C ARG A 7 35.43 -1.47 -47.37
N ASN A 8 35.05 -1.13 -46.14
CA ASN A 8 35.67 -0.12 -45.25
C ASN A 8 34.92 1.22 -45.11
N VAL A 9 33.59 1.22 -45.01
CA VAL A 9 32.83 2.32 -44.37
C VAL A 9 31.96 1.81 -43.21
N GLY A 10 32.31 0.64 -42.66
CA GLY A 10 31.52 -0.06 -41.64
C GLY A 10 32.06 -0.01 -40.21
N LEU A 11 33.06 0.83 -39.90
CA LEU A 11 33.79 0.78 -38.62
C LEU A 11 34.15 2.15 -38.01
N LEU A 12 33.37 3.20 -38.33
CA LEU A 12 33.59 4.55 -37.78
C LEU A 12 32.32 5.23 -37.23
N VAL A 13 31.31 4.43 -36.87
CA VAL A 13 30.11 4.89 -36.12
C VAL A 13 29.79 3.94 -34.94
N LEU A 14 30.77 3.14 -34.49
CA LEU A 14 30.62 2.24 -33.34
C LEU A 14 31.41 2.72 -32.10
N GLY A 15 31.72 4.02 -32.02
CA GLY A 15 32.57 4.61 -30.98
C GLY A 15 31.94 5.77 -30.18
N THR A 16 30.71 6.20 -30.51
CA THR A 16 30.09 7.41 -29.90
C THR A 16 28.60 7.26 -29.62
N LEU A 17 28.16 6.04 -29.27
CA LEU A 17 26.83 5.76 -28.72
C LEU A 17 26.94 4.84 -27.49
N ILE A 18 27.88 5.14 -26.59
CA ILE A 18 27.57 4.99 -25.16
C ILE A 18 26.68 6.18 -24.85
N ALA A 19 25.42 6.08 -25.28
CA ALA A 19 24.37 6.89 -24.74
C ALA A 19 24.42 6.64 -23.24
N VAL A 20 24.82 7.67 -22.49
CA VAL A 20 24.53 7.78 -21.08
C VAL A 20 23.01 7.64 -21.02
N SER A 21 22.54 6.43 -20.73
CA SER A 21 21.15 6.19 -20.44
C SER A 21 20.86 7.03 -19.21
N PRO A 22 19.93 8.00 -19.24
CA PRO A 22 19.57 8.77 -18.05
C PRO A 22 18.77 7.92 -17.05
N THR A 23 18.95 6.59 -17.04
CA THR A 23 18.38 5.66 -16.07
C THR A 23 19.20 5.55 -14.80
N LEU A 24 20.23 6.38 -14.61
CA LEU A 24 20.78 6.63 -13.28
C LEU A 24 19.72 7.41 -12.51
N GLY A 25 18.84 6.64 -11.85
CA GLY A 25 17.80 7.17 -10.98
C GLY A 25 18.42 8.18 -10.01
N ILE A 26 17.65 9.25 -9.74
CA ILE A 26 17.96 10.16 -8.63
C ILE A 26 18.29 9.27 -7.42
N PRO A 27 19.48 9.42 -6.81
CA PRO A 27 19.81 8.64 -5.64
C PRO A 27 18.78 8.99 -4.56
N TYR A 28 18.03 7.99 -4.12
CA TYR A 28 17.21 8.11 -2.93
C TYR A 28 18.08 7.81 -1.71
N ASP A 29 17.71 8.34 -0.55
CA ASP A 29 18.48 8.20 0.68
C ASP A 29 17.65 7.49 1.74
N VAL A 30 17.93 6.21 1.95
CA VAL A 30 17.36 5.38 3.02
C VAL A 30 18.42 5.02 4.05
N SER A 31 19.49 5.82 4.19
CA SER A 31 20.58 5.57 5.15
C SER A 31 20.10 5.55 6.60
N GLU A 32 19.04 6.30 6.89
CA GLU A 32 18.36 6.33 8.18
C GLU A 32 16.84 6.49 8.01
N PRO A 33 16.03 6.05 8.97
CA PRO A 33 14.60 6.35 8.98
C PRO A 33 14.37 7.84 9.25
N LEU A 34 13.60 8.50 8.38
CA LEU A 34 13.22 9.91 8.52
C LEU A 34 11.93 10.06 9.30
N GLU A 35 11.76 11.22 9.95
CA GLU A 35 10.53 11.57 10.68
C GLU A 35 9.40 11.96 9.72
N PRO A 36 8.16 11.49 9.95
CA PRO A 36 7.01 11.86 9.14
C PRO A 36 6.73 13.36 9.16
N LEU A 37 6.37 13.90 8.00
CA LEU A 37 6.16 15.34 7.81
C LEU A 37 4.77 15.83 8.24
N GLY A 38 3.75 14.99 8.12
CA GLY A 38 2.36 15.41 8.31
C GLY A 38 1.74 15.04 9.66
N PRO A 39 0.57 15.61 9.99
CA PRO A 39 -0.11 15.36 11.26
C PRO A 39 -0.60 13.92 11.44
N LEU A 40 -0.91 13.19 10.36
CA LEU A 40 -1.34 11.78 10.42
C LEU A 40 -0.16 10.81 10.59
N LYS A 41 1.07 11.32 10.52
CA LYS A 41 2.31 10.59 10.73
C LYS A 41 2.52 9.44 9.74
N VAL A 42 1.98 9.55 8.52
CA VAL A 42 2.20 8.55 7.47
C VAL A 42 3.66 8.58 7.05
N THR A 43 4.36 7.46 7.18
CA THR A 43 5.77 7.33 6.81
C THR A 43 6.10 5.99 6.18
N LEU A 44 7.24 5.93 5.50
CA LEU A 44 7.81 4.71 4.93
C LEU A 44 7.94 3.61 5.98
N ASP A 45 7.49 2.40 5.67
CA ASP A 45 7.89 1.18 6.38
C ASP A 45 9.36 0.90 6.09
N TYR A 46 10.22 1.52 6.90
CA TYR A 46 11.66 1.47 6.74
C TYR A 46 12.20 0.04 6.87
N GLY A 47 11.62 -0.75 7.78
CA GLY A 47 11.97 -2.15 7.96
C GLY A 47 11.70 -2.96 6.68
N LEU A 48 10.53 -2.79 6.07
CA LEU A 48 10.19 -3.44 4.81
C LEU A 48 11.14 -3.02 3.67
N ALA A 49 11.50 -1.73 3.59
CA ALA A 49 12.35 -1.20 2.53
C ALA A 49 13.82 -1.63 2.62
N THR A 50 14.30 -1.98 3.81
CA THR A 50 15.72 -2.25 4.08
C THR A 50 16.02 -3.68 4.50
N THR A 51 15.05 -4.42 5.05
CA THR A 51 15.30 -5.74 5.63
C THR A 51 14.55 -6.89 4.95
N TRP A 52 13.55 -6.60 4.11
CA TRP A 52 12.72 -7.61 3.49
C TRP A 52 12.93 -7.69 1.96
N PRO A 53 12.96 -8.91 1.36
CA PRO A 53 12.88 -10.23 2.00
C PRO A 53 14.19 -10.68 2.68
N GLN A 54 15.28 -9.96 2.43
CA GLN A 54 16.59 -10.12 3.07
C GLN A 54 17.18 -8.73 3.31
N PRO A 55 18.07 -8.56 4.30
CA PRO A 55 18.79 -7.31 4.52
C PRO A 55 19.46 -6.78 3.24
N GLN A 56 19.20 -5.52 2.93
CA GLN A 56 19.76 -4.81 1.77
C GLN A 56 20.64 -3.67 2.27
N ASP A 57 21.79 -3.47 1.61
CA ASP A 57 22.66 -2.33 1.88
C ASP A 57 21.92 -1.02 1.57
N VAL A 58 21.78 -0.15 2.57
CA VAL A 58 21.05 1.13 2.49
C VAL A 58 21.72 2.16 1.59
N HIS A 59 23.01 2.00 1.27
CA HIS A 59 23.76 2.91 0.41
C HIS A 59 23.71 2.50 -1.08
N ILE A 60 23.13 1.34 -1.39
CA ILE A 60 22.96 0.88 -2.77
C ILE A 60 21.60 1.31 -3.29
N ASN A 61 21.59 2.05 -4.40
CA ASN A 61 20.37 2.56 -5.04
C ASN A 61 19.91 1.75 -6.26
N SER A 62 20.70 0.75 -6.66
CA SER A 62 20.34 -0.19 -7.73
C SER A 62 19.51 -1.38 -7.25
N VAL A 63 19.39 -1.60 -5.93
CA VAL A 63 18.56 -2.67 -5.39
C VAL A 63 17.07 -2.35 -5.55
N GLN A 64 16.29 -3.37 -5.88
CA GLN A 64 14.84 -3.27 -5.91
C GLN A 64 14.30 -3.38 -4.48
N ARG A 65 13.80 -2.25 -3.98
CA ARG A 65 13.19 -2.15 -2.65
C ARG A 65 11.68 -2.29 -2.69
N ASN A 66 11.11 -2.55 -1.53
CA ASN A 66 9.68 -2.55 -1.28
C ASN A 66 9.26 -1.27 -0.56
N TRP A 67 8.30 -0.57 -1.15
CA TRP A 67 7.80 0.72 -0.71
C TRP A 67 6.37 0.53 -0.24
N GLN A 68 6.15 0.74 1.04
CA GLN A 68 4.86 0.74 1.70
C GLN A 68 4.90 1.84 2.75
N TYR A 69 3.80 2.54 2.92
CA TYR A 69 3.69 3.65 3.86
C TYR A 69 2.51 3.41 4.78
N SER A 70 2.68 3.71 6.05
CA SER A 70 1.65 3.49 7.04
C SER A 70 1.72 4.49 8.17
N SER A 71 0.62 4.58 8.89
CA SER A 71 0.58 5.08 10.26
C SER A 71 -0.55 4.41 11.03
N HIS A 72 -0.46 4.49 12.35
CA HIS A 72 -1.45 3.98 13.26
C HIS A 72 -1.73 5.03 14.33
N ILE A 73 -3.02 5.27 14.56
CA ILE A 73 -3.52 6.33 15.43
C ILE A 73 -4.53 5.72 16.39
N VAL A 74 -4.27 5.87 17.69
CA VAL A 74 -5.21 5.54 18.76
C VAL A 74 -5.80 6.84 19.30
N PHE A 75 -7.12 6.88 19.41
CA PHE A 75 -7.86 8.04 19.91
C PHE A 75 -8.29 7.84 21.37
N ALA A 76 -8.51 8.96 22.08
CA ALA A 76 -9.03 8.96 23.44
C ALA A 76 -10.47 8.41 23.51
N GLY A 77 -11.26 8.69 22.47
CA GLY A 77 -12.64 8.26 22.30
C GLY A 77 -12.78 7.27 21.13
N ARG A 78 -14.00 6.75 20.99
CA ARG A 78 -14.31 5.81 19.91
C ARG A 78 -14.32 6.51 18.55
N VAL A 79 -13.74 5.83 17.58
CA VAL A 79 -13.84 6.11 16.14
C VAL A 79 -15.20 5.66 15.61
N GLY A 80 -15.73 4.54 16.14
CA GLY A 80 -17.04 3.99 15.80
C GLY A 80 -16.99 2.78 14.88
N ASP A 81 -17.97 1.89 15.06
CA ASP A 81 -18.04 0.59 14.40
C ASP A 81 -19.03 0.59 13.23
N SER A 82 -18.93 -0.41 12.37
CA SER A 82 -19.65 -0.47 11.08
C SER A 82 -21.17 -0.61 11.17
N ASP A 83 -21.71 -1.10 12.28
CA ASP A 83 -23.14 -1.33 12.53
C ASP A 83 -23.85 -0.14 13.20
N GLU A 84 -23.10 0.90 13.55
CA GLU A 84 -23.66 2.14 14.06
C GLU A 84 -24.22 2.99 12.92
N SER A 85 -25.43 3.54 13.11
CA SER A 85 -26.03 4.45 12.13
C SER A 85 -25.35 5.82 12.09
N ASN A 86 -24.78 6.25 13.22
CA ASN A 86 -24.10 7.54 13.39
C ASN A 86 -22.82 7.32 14.21
N PRO A 87 -21.76 6.72 13.63
CA PRO A 87 -20.50 6.54 14.33
C PRO A 87 -19.88 7.90 14.69
N PRO A 88 -19.14 8.02 15.81
CA PRO A 88 -18.55 9.29 16.25
C PRO A 88 -17.65 9.97 15.20
N ILE A 89 -16.93 9.18 14.39
CA ILE A 89 -16.26 9.66 13.18
C ILE A 89 -17.09 9.21 11.98
N SER A 90 -17.55 10.17 11.18
CA SER A 90 -18.37 9.90 9.99
C SER A 90 -17.56 9.25 8.87
N ASP A 91 -18.23 8.57 7.95
CA ASP A 91 -17.58 8.00 6.77
C ASP A 91 -16.98 9.09 5.85
N GLY A 92 -17.58 10.28 5.80
CA GLY A 92 -17.03 11.43 5.07
C GLY A 92 -15.73 11.96 5.69
N GLN A 93 -15.61 11.95 7.01
CA GLN A 93 -14.37 12.29 7.71
C GLN A 93 -13.30 11.23 7.47
N LEU A 94 -13.65 9.94 7.53
CA LEU A 94 -12.72 8.86 7.18
C LEU A 94 -12.18 9.01 5.75
N TRP A 95 -13.03 9.40 4.80
CA TRP A 95 -12.60 9.66 3.43
C TRP A 95 -11.63 10.84 3.31
N GLN A 96 -11.85 11.92 4.06
CA GLN A 96 -10.94 13.07 4.09
C GLN A 96 -9.59 12.71 4.74
N ILE A 97 -9.60 11.96 5.85
CA ILE A 97 -8.37 11.47 6.50
C ILE A 97 -7.56 10.61 5.53
N ALA A 98 -8.21 9.67 4.84
CA ALA A 98 -7.54 8.83 3.84
C ALA A 98 -6.97 9.64 2.67
N ARG A 99 -7.63 10.75 2.30
CA ARG A 99 -7.13 11.65 1.26
C ARG A 99 -5.89 12.41 1.73
N ASP A 100 -5.90 12.93 2.94
CA ASP A 100 -4.75 13.63 3.51
C ASP A 100 -3.56 12.67 3.67
N ALA A 101 -3.81 11.41 4.05
CA ALA A 101 -2.81 10.36 4.13
C ALA A 101 -2.12 10.07 2.80
N VAL A 102 -2.83 10.18 1.67
CA VAL A 102 -2.21 10.12 0.33
C VAL A 102 -1.19 11.25 0.14
N ASP A 103 -1.52 12.47 0.57
CA ASP A 103 -0.62 13.62 0.42
C ASP A 103 0.61 13.47 1.32
N GLU A 104 0.43 12.98 2.55
CA GLU A 104 1.55 12.66 3.44
C GLU A 104 2.46 11.57 2.86
N MET A 105 1.90 10.48 2.32
CA MET A 105 2.68 9.45 1.62
C MET A 105 3.51 10.02 0.47
N ILE A 106 2.92 10.92 -0.33
CA ILE A 106 3.64 11.56 -1.46
C ILE A 106 4.77 12.45 -0.94
N ASN A 107 4.54 13.19 0.15
CA ASN A 107 5.53 14.07 0.76
C ASN A 107 6.68 13.29 1.41
N ASP A 108 6.36 12.22 2.15
CA ASP A 108 7.35 11.32 2.76
C ASP A 108 8.20 10.64 1.65
N ARG A 109 7.57 10.15 0.57
CA ARG A 109 8.29 9.65 -0.62
C ARG A 109 9.29 10.66 -1.17
N LEU A 110 8.89 11.93 -1.29
CA LEU A 110 9.75 13.01 -1.77
C LEU A 110 10.91 13.30 -0.81
N GLN A 111 10.68 13.19 0.50
CA GLN A 111 11.70 13.35 1.54
C GLN A 111 12.86 12.37 1.34
N TYR A 112 12.55 11.10 1.06
CA TYR A 112 13.54 10.07 0.75
C TYR A 112 14.18 10.22 -0.66
N GLY A 113 13.72 11.15 -1.49
CA GLY A 113 14.24 11.35 -2.85
C GLY A 113 13.88 10.24 -3.85
N THR A 114 12.93 9.37 -3.52
CA THR A 114 12.56 8.21 -4.37
C THR A 114 11.78 8.65 -5.62
N ASN A 115 11.81 7.83 -6.67
CA ASN A 115 11.12 8.10 -7.94
C ASN A 115 9.58 7.95 -7.80
N VAL A 116 8.80 8.69 -8.59
CA VAL A 116 7.33 8.50 -8.72
C VAL A 116 6.94 7.06 -9.06
N LEU A 117 7.80 6.28 -9.72
CA LEU A 117 7.55 4.85 -9.99
C LEU A 117 7.58 3.97 -8.73
N ALA A 118 8.24 4.42 -7.66
CA ALA A 118 8.25 3.78 -6.36
C ALA A 118 6.97 4.10 -5.55
N GLN A 119 6.20 5.11 -5.97
CA GLN A 119 5.00 5.53 -5.26
C GLN A 119 3.90 4.46 -5.33
N PRO A 120 3.37 4.03 -4.18
CA PRO A 120 2.15 3.25 -4.14
C PRO A 120 0.97 3.99 -4.78
N ARG A 121 0.04 3.23 -5.37
CA ARG A 121 -1.10 3.79 -6.11
C ARG A 121 -2.42 3.70 -5.36
N ALA A 122 -2.41 3.16 -4.15
CA ALA A 122 -3.57 3.09 -3.28
C ALA A 122 -3.18 3.44 -1.85
N MET A 123 -4.12 4.09 -1.14
CA MET A 123 -4.05 4.38 0.29
C MET A 123 -5.40 4.05 0.90
N THR A 124 -5.38 3.21 1.92
CA THR A 124 -6.55 2.73 2.65
C THR A 124 -6.56 3.31 4.04
N ILE A 125 -7.77 3.57 4.53
CA ILE A 125 -8.08 3.76 5.95
C ILE A 125 -8.84 2.53 6.46
N LEU A 126 -8.40 1.97 7.59
CA LEU A 126 -9.07 0.92 8.35
C LEU A 126 -9.40 1.48 9.74
N ALA A 127 -10.68 1.49 10.11
CA ALA A 127 -11.18 2.16 11.30
C ALA A 127 -12.09 1.25 12.13
N TRP A 128 -11.82 1.11 13.42
CA TRP A 128 -12.60 0.29 14.35
C TRP A 128 -12.39 0.77 15.79
N GLY A 129 -13.32 0.51 16.71
CA GLY A 129 -13.12 0.81 18.12
C GLY A 129 -12.69 2.26 18.36
N ASN A 130 -11.46 2.49 18.81
CA ASN A 130 -10.79 3.78 18.97
C ASN A 130 -9.54 3.93 18.11
N GLU A 131 -9.36 3.11 17.09
CA GLU A 131 -8.13 3.01 16.30
C GLU A 131 -8.36 3.28 14.82
N ILE A 132 -7.34 3.85 14.17
CA ILE A 132 -7.24 3.99 12.72
C ILE A 132 -5.86 3.48 12.27
N ILE A 133 -5.86 2.63 11.26
CA ILE A 133 -4.66 2.32 10.46
C ILE A 133 -4.79 2.98 9.09
N LEU A 134 -3.77 3.73 8.70
CA LEU A 134 -3.56 4.21 7.34
C LEU A 134 -2.49 3.33 6.69
N ALA A 135 -2.77 2.79 5.52
CA ALA A 135 -1.84 1.89 4.84
C ALA A 135 -1.91 2.06 3.33
N SER A 136 -0.75 2.25 2.71
CA SER A 136 -0.64 2.20 1.27
C SER A 136 -0.64 0.75 0.76
N SER A 137 -0.96 0.57 -0.52
CA SER A 137 -0.51 -0.62 -1.27
C SER A 137 1.02 -0.75 -1.21
N MET A 138 1.55 -1.95 -1.47
CA MET A 138 2.99 -2.17 -1.56
C MET A 138 3.46 -2.11 -3.01
N LYS A 139 4.59 -1.43 -3.25
CA LYS A 139 5.26 -1.35 -4.55
C LYS A 139 6.67 -1.90 -4.43
N GLY A 140 7.07 -2.84 -5.30
CA GLY A 140 8.42 -3.39 -5.26
C GLY A 140 8.51 -4.80 -5.80
N ALA A 141 9.41 -5.60 -5.23
CA ALA A 141 9.61 -6.99 -5.58
C ALA A 141 8.85 -7.92 -4.63
N GLY A 142 8.18 -8.92 -5.19
CA GLY A 142 7.51 -9.97 -4.40
C GLY A 142 6.11 -9.61 -3.92
N SER A 143 5.59 -10.49 -3.07
CA SER A 143 4.30 -10.37 -2.41
C SER A 143 4.49 -10.56 -0.92
N PHE A 144 4.33 -9.50 -0.13
CA PHE A 144 4.44 -9.65 1.32
C PHE A 144 3.40 -10.67 1.82
N SER A 145 2.18 -10.57 1.32
CA SER A 145 1.06 -11.43 1.70
C SER A 145 1.26 -12.92 1.42
N TYR A 146 2.00 -13.30 0.37
CA TYR A 146 2.24 -14.70 0.02
C TYR A 146 3.63 -15.21 0.40
N ASP A 147 4.65 -14.34 0.41
CA ASP A 147 6.04 -14.75 0.60
C ASP A 147 6.45 -14.68 2.08
N PHE A 148 5.87 -13.76 2.87
CA PHE A 148 6.16 -13.66 4.31
C PHE A 148 5.63 -14.88 5.05
N LEU A 149 6.51 -15.57 5.79
CA LEU A 149 6.22 -16.84 6.47
C LEU A 149 5.57 -17.90 5.56
N GLY A 150 5.87 -17.86 4.25
CA GLY A 150 5.24 -18.75 3.27
C GLY A 150 3.72 -18.56 3.13
N GLY A 151 3.20 -17.38 3.49
CA GLY A 151 1.79 -17.05 3.43
C GLY A 151 0.98 -17.59 4.61
N ASP A 152 1.61 -18.20 5.61
CA ASP A 152 0.93 -18.69 6.82
C ASP A 152 0.69 -17.55 7.83
N THR A 153 -0.15 -16.61 7.40
CA THR A 153 -0.63 -15.50 8.21
C THR A 153 -2.16 -15.45 8.14
N PRO A 154 -2.88 -14.78 9.06
CA PRO A 154 -4.33 -14.62 8.94
C PRO A 154 -4.75 -14.02 7.59
N VAL A 155 -4.01 -13.01 7.12
CA VAL A 155 -4.23 -12.38 5.81
C VAL A 155 -3.88 -13.32 4.67
N GLY A 156 -2.73 -13.99 4.72
CA GLY A 156 -2.29 -14.93 3.69
C GLY A 156 -3.25 -16.12 3.53
N ARG A 157 -3.76 -16.68 4.64
CA ARG A 157 -4.78 -17.75 4.63
C ARG A 157 -6.11 -17.27 4.06
N SER A 158 -6.56 -16.07 4.44
CA SER A 158 -7.74 -15.43 3.83
C SER A 158 -7.55 -15.23 2.33
N LEU A 159 -6.37 -14.76 1.93
CA LEU A 159 -5.92 -14.63 0.54
C LEU A 159 -5.62 -15.96 -0.18
N GLN A 160 -5.69 -17.11 0.50
CA GLN A 160 -5.69 -18.41 -0.15
C GLN A 160 -7.12 -18.95 -0.29
N GLN A 161 -7.98 -18.68 0.70
CA GLN A 161 -9.37 -19.11 0.71
C GLN A 161 -10.15 -18.56 -0.48
N CYS A 162 -10.10 -17.25 -0.76
CA CYS A 162 -10.83 -16.76 -1.93
C CYS A 162 -10.20 -17.20 -3.28
N GLN A 163 -9.04 -17.90 -3.31
CA GLN A 163 -8.34 -18.34 -4.54
C GLN A 163 -8.84 -19.73 -4.83
N ILE A 164 -9.15 -20.49 -3.78
CA ILE A 164 -9.94 -21.70 -3.86
C ILE A 164 -11.34 -21.34 -4.38
N VAL A 165 -12.03 -20.38 -3.73
CA VAL A 165 -13.38 -19.95 -4.18
C VAL A 165 -13.34 -19.45 -5.62
N TRP A 166 -12.36 -18.64 -6.00
CA TRP A 166 -12.21 -18.20 -7.37
C TRP A 166 -11.99 -19.38 -8.33
N ARG A 167 -11.04 -20.27 -8.04
CA ARG A 167 -10.76 -21.49 -8.84
C ARG A 167 -12.02 -22.32 -9.12
N ASP A 168 -12.92 -22.41 -8.15
CA ASP A 168 -14.17 -23.14 -8.29
C ASP A 168 -15.21 -22.43 -9.17
N THR A 169 -14.99 -21.14 -9.48
CA THR A 169 -15.91 -20.27 -10.24
C THR A 169 -15.36 -19.80 -11.58
N ILE A 170 -14.15 -20.22 -11.97
CA ILE A 170 -13.52 -19.77 -13.22
C ILE A 170 -14.28 -20.25 -14.45
N VAL A 171 -14.34 -19.39 -15.45
CA VAL A 171 -14.90 -19.74 -16.77
C VAL A 171 -13.95 -20.73 -17.47
N PRO A 172 -14.46 -21.77 -18.16
CA PRO A 172 -13.61 -22.70 -18.91
C PRO A 172 -12.61 -21.97 -19.83
N GLY A 173 -11.33 -22.29 -19.68
CA GLY A 173 -10.23 -21.68 -20.45
C GLY A 173 -9.40 -20.64 -19.70
N GLN A 174 -9.75 -20.29 -18.46
CA GLN A 174 -8.86 -19.52 -17.58
C GLN A 174 -7.88 -20.42 -16.83
N ASP A 175 -6.64 -19.96 -16.66
CA ASP A 175 -5.60 -20.69 -15.91
C ASP A 175 -5.92 -20.64 -14.40
N PRO A 176 -6.21 -21.77 -13.75
CA PRO A 176 -6.54 -21.82 -12.32
C PRO A 176 -5.37 -21.43 -11.41
N THR A 177 -4.15 -21.32 -11.94
CA THR A 177 -2.96 -20.88 -11.20
C THR A 177 -2.76 -19.37 -11.19
N ASN A 178 -3.56 -18.62 -11.96
CA ASN A 178 -3.49 -17.16 -11.98
C ASN A 178 -3.82 -16.56 -10.61
N VAL A 179 -2.90 -15.75 -10.09
CA VAL A 179 -3.11 -14.93 -8.90
C VAL A 179 -3.55 -13.51 -9.29
N HIS A 180 -4.26 -12.83 -8.39
CA HIS A 180 -4.65 -11.42 -8.58
C HIS A 180 -3.49 -10.55 -9.07
N ASN A 181 -3.77 -9.55 -9.93
CA ASN A 181 -2.74 -8.73 -10.61
C ASN A 181 -1.80 -7.99 -9.65
N ASN A 182 -2.30 -7.58 -8.50
CA ASN A 182 -1.50 -6.93 -7.46
C ASN A 182 -0.81 -7.93 -6.53
N ARG A 183 -0.94 -9.25 -6.76
CA ARG A 183 -0.27 -10.33 -6.01
C ARG A 183 -0.40 -10.17 -4.49
N GLY A 184 -1.58 -9.81 -3.98
CA GLY A 184 -1.80 -9.59 -2.55
C GLY A 184 -1.19 -8.31 -1.95
N ASN A 185 -0.69 -7.38 -2.78
CA ASN A 185 -0.06 -6.12 -2.37
C ASN A 185 -1.02 -4.91 -2.36
N CYS A 186 -2.33 -5.15 -2.43
CA CYS A 186 -3.32 -4.08 -2.32
C CYS A 186 -3.29 -3.41 -0.95
N ALA A 187 -3.85 -2.20 -0.84
CA ALA A 187 -3.83 -1.44 0.40
C ALA A 187 -4.66 -2.12 1.51
N GLU A 188 -5.75 -2.79 1.17
CA GLU A 188 -6.64 -3.46 2.12
C GLU A 188 -5.97 -4.66 2.81
N PRO A 189 -5.31 -5.60 2.10
CA PRO A 189 -4.48 -6.62 2.75
C PRO A 189 -3.33 -6.05 3.57
N MET A 190 -2.68 -4.96 3.14
CA MET A 190 -1.59 -4.35 3.92
C MET A 190 -2.12 -3.79 5.25
N ALA A 191 -3.25 -3.08 5.25
CA ALA A 191 -3.90 -2.61 6.47
C ALA A 191 -4.26 -3.77 7.42
N ALA A 192 -4.77 -4.87 6.87
CA ALA A 192 -5.09 -6.06 7.66
C ALA A 192 -3.84 -6.74 8.26
N HIS A 193 -2.71 -6.78 7.55
CA HIS A 193 -1.45 -7.31 8.10
C HIS A 193 -0.98 -6.47 9.29
N LEU A 194 -1.07 -5.14 9.17
CA LEU A 194 -0.74 -4.22 10.25
C LEU A 194 -1.66 -4.44 11.47
N TYR A 195 -2.96 -4.61 11.24
CA TYR A 195 -3.91 -4.96 12.31
C TYR A 195 -3.49 -6.24 13.04
N TYR A 196 -3.33 -7.36 12.31
CA TYR A 196 -3.03 -8.67 12.92
C TYR A 196 -1.64 -8.76 13.57
N LYS A 197 -0.76 -7.79 13.33
CA LYS A 197 0.53 -7.70 14.02
C LYS A 197 0.40 -7.32 15.48
N ASN A 198 -0.54 -6.44 15.80
CA ASN A 198 -0.73 -5.91 17.15
C ASN A 198 -2.02 -6.41 17.81
N HIS A 199 -2.91 -7.05 17.05
CA HIS A 199 -4.22 -7.48 17.51
C HIS A 199 -4.42 -8.99 17.37
N GLY A 200 -4.89 -9.63 18.45
CA GLY A 200 -5.20 -11.07 18.49
C GLY A 200 -6.67 -11.41 18.24
N ILE A 201 -7.53 -10.41 18.05
CA ILE A 201 -8.96 -10.59 17.74
C ILE A 201 -9.11 -10.64 16.22
N ASN A 202 -10.09 -11.38 15.68
CA ASN A 202 -10.31 -11.40 14.23
C ASN A 202 -10.96 -10.10 13.75
N LEU A 203 -10.57 -9.60 12.58
CA LEU A 203 -11.21 -8.42 11.97
C LEU A 203 -12.71 -8.59 11.76
N GLN A 204 -13.16 -9.83 11.51
CA GLN A 204 -14.60 -10.15 11.36
C GLN A 204 -15.41 -9.75 12.60
N ASP A 205 -14.79 -9.80 13.78
CA ASP A 205 -15.44 -9.48 15.05
C ASP A 205 -15.33 -7.99 15.40
N GLN A 206 -14.45 -7.24 14.74
CA GLN A 206 -14.20 -5.82 15.00
C GLN A 206 -15.22 -4.89 14.39
N LYS A 207 -16.02 -5.39 13.43
CA LYS A 207 -16.98 -4.55 12.69
C LYS A 207 -16.28 -3.33 12.08
N ALA A 208 -15.07 -3.51 11.55
CA ALA A 208 -14.24 -2.42 11.06
C ALA A 208 -14.79 -1.83 9.75
N ARG A 209 -14.51 -0.56 9.53
CA ARG A 209 -14.83 0.19 8.31
C ARG A 209 -13.57 0.38 7.48
N ILE A 210 -13.69 0.29 6.15
CA ILE A 210 -12.56 0.39 5.24
C ILE A 210 -12.86 1.24 4.00
N GLY A 211 -11.97 2.17 3.66
CA GLY A 211 -12.08 3.00 2.46
C GLY A 211 -10.74 3.17 1.76
N THR A 212 -10.73 3.19 0.43
CA THR A 212 -9.49 3.23 -0.37
C THR A 212 -9.52 4.35 -1.42
N TRP A 213 -8.50 5.21 -1.39
CA TRP A 213 -8.19 6.12 -2.50
C TRP A 213 -7.22 5.44 -3.46
N VAL A 214 -7.50 5.51 -4.77
CA VAL A 214 -6.66 4.92 -5.81
C VAL A 214 -6.29 5.95 -6.87
N LEU A 215 -5.02 5.97 -7.28
CA LEU A 215 -4.51 6.77 -8.38
C LEU A 215 -4.88 6.12 -9.73
N GLY A 216 -5.93 6.64 -10.35
CA GLY A 216 -6.45 6.15 -11.63
C GLY A 216 -5.53 6.38 -12.83
N ARG A 217 -5.95 5.90 -14.01
CA ARG A 217 -5.21 6.07 -15.28
C ARG A 217 -5.07 7.54 -15.72
N SER A 218 -6.04 8.37 -15.35
CA SER A 218 -6.03 9.82 -15.57
C SER A 218 -5.06 10.57 -14.65
N LYS A 219 -4.31 9.86 -13.79
CA LYS A 219 -3.45 10.43 -12.73
C LYS A 219 -4.20 11.25 -11.68
N ASN A 220 -5.50 11.03 -11.55
CA ASN A 220 -6.31 11.58 -10.48
C ASN A 220 -6.57 10.52 -9.41
N TRP A 221 -6.50 10.92 -8.15
CA TRP A 221 -6.94 10.10 -7.03
C TRP A 221 -8.46 10.09 -6.97
N ALA A 222 -9.05 8.91 -6.74
CA ALA A 222 -10.49 8.75 -6.56
C ALA A 222 -10.81 7.72 -5.46
N GLN A 223 -11.91 7.96 -4.74
CA GLN A 223 -12.56 6.95 -3.89
C GLN A 223 -12.93 5.76 -4.77
N THR A 224 -12.43 4.59 -4.43
CA THR A 224 -12.56 3.39 -5.26
C THR A 224 -12.98 2.21 -4.40
N ASP A 225 -13.94 1.43 -4.88
CA ASP A 225 -14.32 0.18 -4.23
C ASP A 225 -13.13 -0.79 -4.29
N PRO A 226 -12.99 -1.71 -3.32
CA PRO A 226 -12.02 -2.78 -3.41
C PRO A 226 -12.12 -3.46 -4.77
N CYS A 227 -10.97 -3.71 -5.42
CA CYS A 227 -10.98 -4.24 -6.79
C CYS A 227 -11.86 -5.49 -6.89
N GLU A 228 -12.61 -5.61 -7.99
CA GLU A 228 -13.53 -6.71 -8.27
C GLU A 228 -13.02 -7.57 -9.42
N THR A 229 -13.68 -8.71 -9.62
CA THR A 229 -13.36 -9.66 -10.70
C THR A 229 -14.09 -9.28 -12.00
N ASN A 230 -13.30 -9.00 -13.06
CA ASN A 230 -13.59 -8.81 -14.50
C ASN A 230 -13.54 -7.38 -15.08
N SER A 231 -13.04 -7.16 -16.31
CA SER A 231 -12.43 -8.09 -17.30
C SER A 231 -10.92 -7.86 -17.40
N GLN A 232 -10.00 -8.64 -16.85
CA GLN A 232 -9.96 -10.06 -16.48
C GLN A 232 -9.23 -10.22 -15.13
N ASP A 233 -9.65 -9.47 -14.09
CA ASP A 233 -9.11 -9.61 -12.72
C ASP A 233 -9.65 -10.91 -12.11
N THR A 234 -8.78 -11.81 -11.66
CA THR A 234 -9.08 -13.22 -11.34
C THR A 234 -9.32 -13.49 -9.84
N TRP A 235 -9.71 -12.48 -9.08
CA TRP A 235 -10.06 -12.47 -7.64
C TRP A 235 -9.99 -10.99 -7.24
N GLY A 236 -10.93 -10.44 -6.47
CA GLY A 236 -10.85 -9.05 -6.01
C GLY A 236 -10.61 -8.81 -4.51
N CYS A 237 -10.09 -7.64 -4.15
CA CYS A 237 -10.07 -7.19 -2.76
C CYS A 237 -11.47 -7.10 -2.16
N ASN A 238 -12.52 -7.04 -2.99
CA ASN A 238 -13.92 -7.14 -2.55
C ASN A 238 -14.22 -8.46 -1.79
N LEU A 239 -13.70 -9.60 -2.29
CA LEU A 239 -13.85 -10.90 -1.60
C LEU A 239 -13.04 -10.94 -0.32
N PHE A 240 -11.84 -10.35 -0.34
CA PHE A 240 -10.99 -10.24 0.85
C PHE A 240 -11.66 -9.39 1.94
N THR A 241 -12.14 -8.20 1.61
CA THR A 241 -12.81 -7.31 2.57
C THR A 241 -14.07 -7.96 3.13
N ALA A 242 -14.85 -8.66 2.29
CA ALA A 242 -16.01 -9.43 2.74
C ALA A 242 -15.61 -10.59 3.66
N ASN A 243 -14.57 -11.34 3.32
CA ASN A 243 -14.05 -12.42 4.16
C ASN A 243 -13.52 -11.89 5.50
N GLN A 244 -12.94 -10.70 5.55
CA GLN A 244 -12.50 -10.06 6.78
C GLN A 244 -13.63 -9.37 7.56
N GLY A 245 -14.89 -9.43 7.09
CA GLY A 245 -16.06 -8.81 7.74
C GLY A 245 -16.01 -7.28 7.74
N LEU A 246 -15.29 -6.68 6.79
CA LEU A 246 -15.10 -5.23 6.71
C LEU A 246 -16.28 -4.57 5.99
N LYS A 247 -16.78 -3.47 6.54
CA LYS A 247 -17.73 -2.59 5.84
C LYS A 247 -16.96 -1.62 4.95
N VAL A 248 -17.09 -1.80 3.65
CA VAL A 248 -16.56 -0.86 2.65
C VAL A 248 -17.33 0.46 2.72
N LEU A 249 -16.62 1.58 2.83
CA LEU A 249 -17.22 2.91 2.77
C LEU A 249 -17.83 3.15 1.37
N ASP A 250 -19.01 3.75 1.30
CA ASP A 250 -19.60 4.13 0.02
C ASP A 250 -18.74 5.20 -0.67
N ARG A 251 -18.24 4.90 -1.86
CA ARG A 251 -17.44 5.83 -2.69
C ARG A 251 -18.21 7.07 -3.15
N LYS A 252 -19.54 7.12 -2.97
CA LYS A 252 -20.37 8.30 -3.26
C LYS A 252 -20.48 9.24 -2.06
N THR A 253 -20.04 8.80 -0.87
CA THR A 253 -20.03 9.63 0.33
C THR A 253 -19.09 10.82 0.11
N PRO A 254 -19.57 12.06 0.19
CA PRO A 254 -18.73 13.24 0.10
C PRO A 254 -17.68 13.25 1.21
N VAL A 255 -16.50 13.79 0.91
CA VAL A 255 -15.50 14.07 1.94
C VAL A 255 -16.04 15.13 2.91
N GLU A 256 -15.73 14.98 4.20
CA GLU A 256 -16.11 15.92 5.23
C GLU A 256 -14.86 16.42 5.97
N PRO A 257 -14.78 17.72 6.29
CA PRO A 257 -13.65 18.26 7.03
C PRO A 257 -13.58 17.67 8.44
N TYR A 258 -12.36 17.53 8.96
CA TYR A 258 -12.10 17.10 10.33
C TYR A 258 -11.01 17.96 10.95
N THR A 259 -10.84 17.85 12.27
CA THR A 259 -9.71 18.45 12.99
C THR A 259 -9.12 17.37 13.87
N LEU A 260 -7.94 16.87 13.51
CA LEU A 260 -7.33 15.71 14.17
C LEU A 260 -7.27 15.86 15.70
N ALA A 261 -6.87 17.03 16.19
CA ALA A 261 -6.70 17.30 17.62
C ALA A 261 -7.97 17.15 18.47
N SER A 262 -9.17 17.32 17.88
CA SER A 262 -10.44 17.17 18.59
C SER A 262 -11.25 15.95 18.14
N LEU A 263 -10.86 15.31 17.04
CA LEU A 263 -11.54 14.15 16.48
C LEU A 263 -11.51 13.00 17.48
N ALA A 264 -12.68 12.45 17.83
CA ALA A 264 -12.82 11.40 18.84
C ALA A 264 -12.02 11.67 20.13
N GLY A 265 -11.99 12.93 20.61
CA GLY A 265 -11.25 13.30 21.82
C GLY A 265 -9.74 13.46 21.65
N GLY A 266 -9.24 13.39 20.43
CA GLY A 266 -7.83 13.59 20.06
C GLY A 266 -7.01 12.29 20.08
N PRO A 267 -5.91 12.23 19.30
CA PRO A 267 -4.96 11.12 19.36
C PRO A 267 -4.30 11.02 20.74
N THR A 268 -4.25 9.82 21.30
CA THR A 268 -3.47 9.48 22.50
C THR A 268 -2.18 8.77 22.16
N ILE A 269 -2.14 8.07 21.02
CA ILE A 269 -0.96 7.42 20.48
C ILE A 269 -0.93 7.69 18.96
N GLN A 270 0.24 8.06 18.47
CA GLN A 270 0.55 8.06 17.05
C GLN A 270 1.86 7.30 16.85
N ASP A 271 1.79 6.20 16.13
CA ASP A 271 2.95 5.36 15.87
C ASP A 271 2.88 4.73 14.47
N GLN A 272 3.87 3.90 14.15
CA GLN A 272 3.89 3.07 12.96
C GLN A 272 4.00 1.60 13.36
N ILE A 273 2.99 0.83 12.95
CA ILE A 273 3.11 -0.63 12.84
C ILE A 273 3.85 -0.92 11.54
N GLN A 274 4.97 -1.63 11.62
CA GLN A 274 5.77 -2.04 10.47
C GLN A 274 5.40 -3.47 10.07
N LEU A 275 5.23 -3.76 8.78
CA LEU A 275 4.97 -5.09 8.24
C LEU A 275 6.13 -6.05 8.53
N CYS A 276 7.37 -5.61 8.36
CA CYS A 276 8.53 -6.47 8.52
C CYS A 276 9.77 -5.71 8.99
N GLY A 277 10.51 -6.32 9.92
CA GLY A 277 11.71 -5.69 10.49
C GLY A 277 11.39 -4.44 11.32
N GLY A 278 12.37 -3.99 12.09
CA GLY A 278 12.29 -2.76 12.88
C GLY A 278 11.46 -2.84 14.16
N GLN A 279 11.77 -1.91 15.09
CA GLN A 279 10.96 -1.67 16.28
C GLN A 279 9.79 -0.74 15.90
N PRO A 280 8.62 -0.86 16.56
CA PRO A 280 7.55 0.13 16.40
C PRO A 280 8.09 1.55 16.58
N ARG A 281 7.74 2.45 15.67
CA ARG A 281 8.16 3.86 15.73
C ARG A 281 7.06 4.67 16.36
N VAL A 282 7.27 5.16 17.57
CA VAL A 282 6.32 6.05 18.25
C VAL A 282 6.67 7.50 17.94
N PHE A 283 5.71 8.24 17.40
CA PHE A 283 5.85 9.66 17.10
C PHE A 283 5.15 10.42 18.22
N VAL A 284 5.91 10.97 19.15
CA VAL A 284 5.36 11.68 20.31
C VAL A 284 4.38 12.76 19.83
N GLY A 285 3.16 12.72 20.38
CA GLY A 285 2.13 13.76 20.25
C GLY A 285 2.16 14.72 21.42
#